data_AF-A6E989-F1
#
_entry.id   AF-A6E989-F1
#
_cell.length_a   1.000
_cell.length_b   1.000
_cell.length_c   1.000
_cell.angle_alpha   90.00
_cell.angle_beta   90.00
_cell.angle_gamma   90.00
#
_symmetry.space_group_name_H-M   'P 1'
#
loop_
_entity.id
_entity.type
_entity.pdbx_description
1 polymer ?
#
loop_
_entity_poly.entity_id
_entity_poly.type
_entity_poly.pdbx_seq_one_letter_code
_entity_poly.pdbx_strand_id
1 'polypeptide(L)'
;MNLKDFIDSGILELYVLELLPQQDRDMVDLLLVEFPDLKAEVHKVEMQQERKAMEQEKACRTSFEEMQKIMLNSAKEQKMHIDDLPLINKHSDYKKWHRLVHETAPEALISDNYQRVLRSENGVTQVLVVSAFDIPDELHDDSYESFLILKGECRCTVGDDVFGLTAGGFTEIPLNENHKVEVINAPVMAIVQYVAA
;
A
#
# COMPACT_ATOMS: atom_id res chain seq x y z
N MET A 1 -38.69 18.51 -31.90
CA MET A 1 -37.59 18.58 -30.93
C MET A 1 -36.45 19.36 -31.56
N ASN A 2 -35.79 20.25 -30.83
CA ASN A 2 -34.55 20.87 -31.32
C ASN A 2 -33.39 19.92 -31.00
N LEU A 3 -32.80 19.33 -32.05
CA LEU A 3 -31.69 18.37 -31.92
C LEU A 3 -30.49 18.97 -31.20
N LYS A 4 -30.25 20.28 -31.36
CA LYS A 4 -29.14 20.97 -30.72
C LYS A 4 -29.32 21.07 -29.21
N ASP A 5 -30.52 21.48 -28.77
CA ASP A 5 -30.84 21.56 -27.34
C ASP A 5 -30.79 20.19 -26.66
N PHE A 6 -31.10 19.11 -27.41
CA PHE A 6 -30.98 17.74 -26.92
C PHE A 6 -29.53 17.28 -26.78
N ILE A 7 -28.68 17.59 -27.76
CA ILE A 7 -27.24 17.30 -27.69
C ILE A 7 -26.60 18.06 -26.52
N ASP A 8 -26.93 19.35 -26.36
CA ASP A 8 -26.37 20.22 -25.33
C ASP A 8 -26.93 19.91 -23.92
N SER A 9 -27.89 18.99 -23.79
CA SER A 9 -28.55 18.66 -22.52
C SER A 9 -27.74 17.77 -21.56
N GLY A 10 -26.71 17.09 -22.06
CA GLY A 10 -25.95 16.10 -21.29
C GLY A 10 -26.57 14.69 -21.26
N ILE A 11 -27.72 14.48 -21.92
CA ILE A 11 -28.41 13.18 -21.94
C ILE A 11 -27.58 12.10 -22.65
N LEU A 12 -26.84 12.45 -23.71
CA LEU A 12 -26.03 11.49 -24.46
C LEU A 12 -24.84 10.99 -23.64
N GLU A 13 -24.24 11.85 -22.82
CA GLU A 13 -23.18 11.50 -21.89
C GLU A 13 -23.68 10.55 -20.80
N LEU A 14 -24.85 10.82 -20.23
CA LEU A 14 -25.48 9.92 -19.24
C LEU A 14 -25.91 8.60 -19.88
N TYR A 15 -26.34 8.63 -21.13
CA TYR A 15 -26.67 7.44 -21.90
C TYR A 15 -25.44 6.54 -22.11
N VAL A 16 -24.33 7.11 -22.62
CA VAL A 16 -23.06 6.40 -22.83
C VAL A 16 -22.48 5.82 -21.54
N LEU A 17 -22.64 6.54 -20.41
CA LEU A 17 -22.17 6.08 -19.11
C LEU A 17 -23.14 5.09 -18.41
N GLU A 18 -24.24 4.71 -19.06
CA GLU A 18 -25.29 3.85 -18.51
C GLU A 18 -25.92 4.39 -17.20
N LEU A 19 -25.96 5.71 -17.05
CA LEU A 19 -26.48 6.40 -15.85
C LEU A 19 -27.92 6.89 -16.01
N LEU A 20 -28.50 6.81 -17.20
CA LEU A 20 -29.89 7.16 -17.41
C LEU A 20 -30.85 6.14 -16.78
N PRO A 21 -32.00 6.59 -16.24
CA PRO A 21 -33.13 5.71 -15.96
C PRO A 21 -33.58 4.95 -17.22
N GLN A 22 -34.11 3.74 -17.05
CA GLN A 22 -34.50 2.88 -18.19
C GLN A 22 -35.44 3.60 -19.17
N GLN A 23 -36.43 4.34 -18.65
CA GLN A 23 -37.41 5.07 -19.46
C GLN A 23 -36.74 6.11 -20.39
N ASP A 24 -35.69 6.78 -19.92
CA ASP A 24 -34.97 7.79 -20.70
C ASP A 24 -34.00 7.13 -21.69
N ARG A 25 -33.46 5.94 -21.37
CA ARG A 25 -32.67 5.15 -22.34
C ARG A 25 -33.53 4.68 -23.50
N ASP A 26 -34.71 4.13 -23.23
CA ASP A 26 -35.62 3.65 -24.26
C ASP A 26 -36.02 4.80 -25.23
N MET A 27 -36.17 6.01 -24.69
CA MET A 27 -36.37 7.22 -25.49
C MET A 27 -35.15 7.55 -26.35
N VAL A 28 -33.94 7.53 -25.78
CA VAL A 28 -32.70 7.77 -26.54
C VAL A 28 -32.52 6.72 -27.65
N ASP A 29 -32.79 5.45 -27.38
CA ASP A 29 -32.70 4.36 -28.36
C ASP A 29 -33.62 4.60 -29.57
N LEU A 30 -34.86 5.02 -29.31
CA LEU A 30 -35.81 5.40 -30.37
C LEU A 30 -35.28 6.58 -31.19
N LEU A 31 -34.72 7.59 -30.54
CA LEU A 31 -34.15 8.77 -31.20
C LEU A 31 -32.90 8.44 -32.03
N LEU A 32 -32.08 7.48 -31.59
CA LEU A 32 -30.89 7.03 -32.32
C LEU A 32 -31.23 6.26 -33.59
N VAL A 33 -32.40 5.61 -33.65
CA VAL A 33 -32.91 4.98 -34.88
C VAL A 33 -33.36 6.03 -35.89
N GLU A 34 -33.99 7.11 -35.41
CA GLU A 34 -34.61 8.14 -36.25
C GLU A 34 -33.59 9.20 -36.74
N PHE A 35 -32.56 9.53 -35.95
CA PHE A 35 -31.64 10.63 -36.21
C PHE A 35 -30.17 10.16 -36.30
N PRO A 36 -29.61 9.96 -37.51
CA PRO A 36 -28.21 9.59 -37.70
C PRO A 36 -27.20 10.57 -37.08
N ASP A 37 -27.55 11.86 -37.01
CA ASP A 37 -26.70 12.89 -36.41
C ASP A 37 -26.50 12.67 -34.90
N LEU A 38 -27.53 12.18 -34.19
CA LEU A 38 -27.41 11.83 -32.76
C LEU A 38 -26.48 10.63 -32.58
N LYS A 39 -26.53 9.66 -33.50
CA LYS A 39 -25.62 8.52 -33.48
C LYS A 39 -24.16 8.93 -33.66
N ALA A 40 -23.90 9.89 -34.55
CA ALA A 40 -22.58 10.47 -34.71
C ALA A 40 -22.11 11.20 -33.44
N GLU A 41 -23.02 11.86 -32.73
CA GLU A 41 -22.68 12.56 -31.49
C GLU A 41 -22.42 11.59 -30.32
N VAL A 42 -23.23 10.54 -30.17
CA VAL A 42 -22.96 9.44 -29.21
C VAL A 42 -21.57 8.87 -29.43
N HIS A 43 -21.19 8.61 -30.68
CA HIS A 43 -19.87 8.09 -30.98
C HIS A 43 -18.74 9.07 -30.60
N LYS A 44 -18.94 10.39 -30.75
CA LYS A 44 -17.96 11.38 -30.28
C LYS A 44 -17.84 11.36 -28.75
N VAL A 45 -18.95 11.22 -28.05
CA VAL A 45 -18.97 11.13 -26.59
C VAL A 45 -18.21 9.88 -26.12
N GLU A 46 -18.44 8.72 -26.74
CA GLU A 46 -17.70 7.48 -26.48
C GLU A 46 -16.19 7.68 -26.65
N MET A 47 -15.77 8.23 -27.79
CA MET A 47 -14.35 8.49 -28.08
C MET A 47 -13.70 9.46 -27.08
N GLN A 48 -14.45 10.46 -26.60
CA GLN A 48 -13.96 11.39 -25.59
C GLN A 48 -13.79 10.72 -24.23
N GLN A 49 -14.71 9.84 -23.83
CA GLN A 49 -14.61 9.09 -22.58
C GLN A 49 -13.47 8.08 -22.62
N GLU A 50 -13.30 7.37 -23.75
CA GLU A 50 -12.17 6.46 -23.96
C GLU A 50 -10.84 7.20 -23.82
N ARG A 51 -10.68 8.36 -24.47
CA ARG A 51 -9.46 9.17 -24.34
C ARG A 51 -9.18 9.58 -22.89
N LYS A 52 -10.20 10.03 -22.16
CA LYS A 52 -10.06 10.38 -20.73
C LYS A 52 -9.65 9.18 -19.88
N ALA A 53 -10.21 8.00 -20.15
CA ALA A 53 -9.84 6.77 -19.46
C ALA A 53 -8.39 6.37 -19.74
N MET A 54 -7.94 6.50 -20.99
CA MET A 54 -6.54 6.26 -21.38
C MET A 54 -5.57 7.26 -20.74
N GLU A 55 -5.95 8.53 -20.60
CA GLU A 55 -5.16 9.53 -19.89
C GLU A 55 -5.01 9.20 -18.39
N GLN A 56 -6.02 8.58 -17.79
CA GLN A 56 -6.02 8.13 -16.39
C GLN A 56 -5.36 6.74 -16.18
N GLU A 57 -4.99 6.03 -17.24
CA GLU A 57 -4.46 4.67 -17.21
C GLU A 57 -3.20 4.53 -16.34
N LYS A 58 -2.30 5.52 -16.42
CA LYS A 58 -1.02 5.48 -15.70
C LYS A 58 -1.19 5.43 -14.18
N ALA A 59 -2.16 6.15 -13.63
CA ALA A 59 -2.40 6.19 -12.18
C ALA A 59 -3.08 4.90 -11.69
N CYS A 60 -3.92 4.26 -12.52
CA CYS A 60 -4.64 3.04 -12.15
C CYS A 60 -3.72 1.80 -12.13
N ARG A 61 -2.78 1.70 -13.09
CA ARG A 61 -1.83 0.59 -13.15
C ARG A 61 -0.93 0.49 -11.91
N THR A 62 -0.41 1.61 -11.43
CA THR A 62 0.46 1.64 -10.24
C THR A 62 -0.29 1.14 -9.00
N SER A 63 -1.54 1.59 -8.82
CA SER A 63 -2.39 1.15 -7.71
C SER A 63 -2.71 -0.34 -7.74
N PHE A 64 -2.91 -0.92 -8.93
CA PHE A 64 -3.18 -2.35 -9.08
C PHE A 64 -1.95 -3.21 -8.77
N GLU A 65 -0.76 -2.81 -9.22
CA GLU A 65 0.50 -3.50 -8.91
C GLU A 65 0.81 -3.48 -7.40
N GLU A 66 0.60 -2.34 -6.74
CA GLU A 66 0.71 -2.22 -5.28
C GLU A 66 -0.30 -3.13 -4.56
N MET A 67 -1.55 -3.15 -5.03
CA MET A 67 -2.58 -4.02 -4.47
C MET A 67 -2.21 -5.51 -4.63
N GLN A 68 -1.70 -5.92 -5.80
CA GLN A 68 -1.23 -7.29 -6.01
C GLN A 68 -0.07 -7.64 -5.06
N LYS A 69 0.91 -6.74 -4.89
CA LYS A 69 2.01 -6.94 -3.95
C LYS A 69 1.49 -7.14 -2.53
N ILE A 70 0.57 -6.29 -2.07
CA ILE A 70 -0.05 -6.41 -0.74
C ILE A 70 -0.80 -7.73 -0.59
N MET A 71 -1.58 -8.14 -1.60
CA MET A 71 -2.34 -9.40 -1.58
C MET A 71 -1.43 -10.62 -1.53
N LEU A 72 -0.40 -10.68 -2.38
CA LEU A 72 0.59 -11.76 -2.38
C LEU A 72 1.32 -11.85 -1.04
N ASN A 73 1.69 -10.71 -0.48
CA ASN A 73 2.40 -10.65 0.79
C ASN A 73 1.50 -11.10 1.96
N SER A 74 0.23 -10.70 1.98
CA SER A 74 -0.76 -11.16 2.96
C SER A 74 -1.02 -12.66 2.85
N ALA A 75 -1.07 -13.21 1.64
CA ALA A 75 -1.21 -14.65 1.42
C ALA A 75 0.00 -15.43 1.96
N LYS A 76 1.22 -14.93 1.74
CA LYS A 76 2.44 -15.50 2.36
C LYS A 76 2.38 -15.43 3.88
N GLU A 77 1.92 -14.30 4.43
CA GLU A 77 1.82 -14.10 5.88
C GLU A 77 0.85 -15.09 6.55
N GLN A 78 -0.20 -15.54 5.86
CA GLN A 78 -1.10 -16.58 6.39
C GLN A 78 -0.43 -17.94 6.59
N LYS A 79 0.62 -18.23 5.81
CA LYS A 79 1.40 -19.49 5.85
C LYS A 79 2.87 -19.20 6.11
N MET A 80 3.13 -18.22 6.97
CA MET A 80 4.48 -17.71 7.24
C MET A 80 5.39 -18.85 7.71
N HIS A 81 6.52 -19.02 7.00
CA HIS A 81 7.57 -19.98 7.34
C HIS A 81 8.91 -19.24 7.32
N ILE A 82 9.85 -19.65 8.16
CA ILE A 82 11.15 -18.96 8.30
C ILE A 82 11.94 -18.92 6.99
N ASP A 83 11.76 -19.94 6.13
CA ASP A 83 12.43 -20.05 4.84
C ASP A 83 11.76 -19.24 3.71
N ASP A 84 10.55 -18.71 3.92
CA ASP A 84 9.84 -17.88 2.93
C ASP A 84 9.04 -16.77 3.64
N LEU A 85 9.78 -15.80 4.16
CA LEU A 85 9.20 -14.68 4.90
C LEU A 85 8.59 -13.63 3.96
N PRO A 86 7.38 -13.14 4.27
CA PRO A 86 6.85 -11.95 3.61
C PRO A 86 7.68 -10.72 3.96
N LEU A 87 7.62 -9.69 3.12
CA LEU A 87 8.17 -8.38 3.50
C LEU A 87 7.30 -7.76 4.58
N ILE A 88 7.87 -7.03 5.53
CA ILE A 88 7.04 -6.20 6.41
C ILE A 88 6.57 -4.97 5.64
N ASN A 89 5.34 -4.54 5.93
CA ASN A 89 4.74 -3.31 5.42
C ASN A 89 3.68 -2.79 6.41
N LYS A 90 3.07 -1.63 6.11
CA LYS A 90 2.02 -1.01 6.93
C LYS A 90 0.77 -1.86 7.19
N HIS A 91 0.59 -2.95 6.45
CA HIS A 91 -0.52 -3.89 6.58
C HIS A 91 -0.11 -5.25 7.18
N SER A 92 1.15 -5.42 7.57
CA SER A 92 1.63 -6.64 8.23
C SER A 92 0.93 -6.87 9.58
N ASP A 93 0.62 -8.12 9.87
CA ASP A 93 0.00 -8.55 11.12
C ASP A 93 1.08 -8.90 12.15
N TYR A 94 1.40 -7.94 13.01
CA TYR A 94 2.42 -8.13 14.05
C TYR A 94 2.18 -9.35 14.95
N LYS A 95 0.93 -9.83 15.11
CA LYS A 95 0.65 -11.01 15.92
C LYS A 95 1.15 -12.29 15.26
N LYS A 96 1.13 -12.35 13.93
CA LYS A 96 1.70 -13.48 13.17
C LYS A 96 3.20 -13.48 13.25
N TRP A 97 3.84 -12.32 13.08
CA TRP A 97 5.27 -12.16 13.30
C TRP A 97 5.69 -12.51 14.73
N HIS A 98 4.95 -12.05 15.74
CA HIS A 98 5.21 -12.42 17.14
C HIS A 98 5.06 -13.94 17.38
N ARG A 99 4.11 -14.60 16.71
CA ARG A 99 4.00 -16.07 16.75
C ARG A 99 5.21 -16.75 16.11
N LEU A 100 5.65 -16.29 14.95
CA LEU A 100 6.87 -16.80 14.30
C LEU A 100 8.06 -16.69 15.24
N VAL A 101 8.24 -15.55 15.93
CA VAL A 101 9.31 -15.37 16.91
C VAL A 101 9.21 -16.39 18.04
N HIS A 102 8.01 -16.62 18.58
CA HIS A 102 7.79 -17.62 19.62
C HIS A 102 8.17 -19.04 19.17
N GLU A 103 7.96 -19.38 17.90
CA GLU A 103 8.26 -20.70 17.34
C GLU A 103 9.76 -20.87 16.98
N THR A 104 10.40 -19.80 16.52
CA THR A 104 11.73 -19.87 15.88
C THR A 104 12.87 -19.28 16.71
N ALA A 105 12.57 -18.33 17.60
CA ALA A 105 13.52 -17.60 18.44
C ALA A 105 12.91 -17.26 19.82
N PRO A 106 12.45 -18.26 20.60
CA PRO A 106 11.81 -18.04 21.90
C PRO A 106 12.70 -17.30 22.91
N GLU A 107 14.02 -17.39 22.78
CA GLU A 107 15.00 -16.66 23.59
C GLU A 107 14.85 -15.13 23.47
N ALA A 108 14.38 -14.62 22.32
CA ALA A 108 14.11 -13.21 22.12
C ALA A 108 12.99 -12.69 23.03
N LEU A 109 12.06 -13.56 23.45
CA LEU A 109 10.89 -13.17 24.27
C LEU A 109 11.27 -12.76 25.71
N ILE A 110 12.41 -13.24 26.19
CA ILE A 110 12.90 -13.03 27.56
C ILE A 110 14.22 -12.25 27.63
N SER A 111 14.78 -11.86 26.48
CA SER A 111 16.02 -11.10 26.45
C SER A 111 15.77 -9.60 26.57
N ASP A 112 16.69 -8.91 27.22
CA ASP A 112 16.74 -7.44 27.22
C ASP A 112 17.44 -6.90 25.97
N ASN A 113 18.37 -7.67 25.39
CA ASN A 113 19.03 -7.34 24.13
C ASN A 113 19.23 -8.60 23.31
N TYR A 114 18.76 -8.59 22.06
CA TYR A 114 18.85 -9.75 21.18
C TYR A 114 18.85 -9.30 19.74
N GLN A 115 19.65 -9.96 18.92
CA GLN A 115 19.65 -9.73 17.48
C GLN A 115 19.81 -11.06 16.75
N ARG A 116 18.98 -11.29 15.73
CA ARG A 116 19.12 -12.44 14.84
C ARG A 116 18.68 -12.11 13.43
N VAL A 117 19.55 -12.38 12.46
CA VAL A 117 19.17 -12.35 11.05
C VAL A 117 18.17 -13.49 10.78
N LEU A 118 16.98 -13.14 10.30
CA LEU A 118 15.94 -14.09 9.90
C LEU A 118 16.09 -14.48 8.43
N ARG A 119 16.44 -13.50 7.59
CA ARG A 119 16.61 -13.65 6.14
C ARG A 119 17.67 -12.67 5.64
N SER A 120 18.49 -13.09 4.67
CA SER A 120 19.36 -12.19 3.90
C SER A 120 19.59 -12.78 2.51
N GLU A 121 18.72 -12.41 1.56
CA GLU A 121 18.75 -12.93 0.19
C GLU A 121 17.96 -12.00 -0.74
N ASN A 122 18.29 -12.02 -2.05
CA ASN A 122 17.58 -11.27 -3.08
C ASN A 122 17.46 -9.75 -2.80
N GLY A 123 18.50 -9.16 -2.20
CA GLY A 123 18.52 -7.73 -1.85
C GLY A 123 17.64 -7.36 -0.65
N VAL A 124 17.16 -8.35 0.11
CA VAL A 124 16.34 -8.15 1.32
C VAL A 124 17.05 -8.76 2.52
N THR A 125 17.22 -7.97 3.58
CA THR A 125 17.67 -8.47 4.89
C THR A 125 16.60 -8.18 5.93
N GLN A 126 16.20 -9.20 6.68
CA GLN A 126 15.26 -9.07 7.81
C GLN A 126 15.93 -9.55 9.09
N VAL A 127 15.83 -8.75 10.14
CA VAL A 127 16.49 -8.96 11.43
C VAL A 127 15.46 -8.85 12.54
N LEU A 128 15.42 -9.83 13.42
CA LEU A 128 14.73 -9.71 14.70
C LEU A 128 15.63 -8.96 15.68
N VAL A 129 15.14 -7.84 16.20
CA VAL A 129 15.85 -7.01 17.18
C VAL A 129 15.01 -6.91 18.45
N VAL A 130 15.67 -7.07 19.59
CA VAL A 130 15.16 -6.74 20.92
C VAL A 130 16.15 -5.80 21.56
N SER A 131 15.69 -4.65 22.06
CA SER A 131 16.55 -3.70 22.75
C SER A 131 15.85 -3.13 23.97
N ALA A 132 16.59 -3.07 25.08
CA ALA A 132 16.21 -2.35 26.29
C ALA A 132 16.80 -0.92 26.32
N PHE A 133 17.61 -0.57 25.32
CA PHE A 133 18.32 0.70 25.21
C PHE A 133 17.99 1.42 23.91
N ASP A 134 18.20 2.73 23.90
CA ASP A 134 18.06 3.56 22.71
C ASP A 134 19.00 3.07 21.60
N ILE A 135 18.50 3.11 20.36
CA ILE A 135 19.28 2.84 19.16
C ILE A 135 19.82 4.19 18.67
N PRO A 136 21.15 4.32 18.48
CA PRO A 136 21.78 5.58 18.10
C PRO A 136 21.35 6.06 16.71
N ASP A 137 21.77 7.27 16.35
CA ASP A 137 21.51 7.85 15.03
C ASP A 137 22.11 6.98 13.91
N GLU A 138 21.29 6.67 12.91
CA GLU A 138 21.66 5.92 11.71
C GLU A 138 21.23 6.65 10.43
N LEU A 139 22.06 6.50 9.39
CA LEU A 139 21.87 7.07 8.06
C LEU A 139 22.16 5.99 7.02
N HIS A 140 21.22 5.77 6.10
CA HIS A 140 21.36 4.81 5.00
C HIS A 140 21.27 5.53 3.66
N ASP A 141 22.24 5.28 2.77
CA ASP A 141 22.29 5.83 1.42
C ASP A 141 22.05 4.77 0.32
N ASP A 142 22.09 3.49 0.68
CA ASP A 142 22.05 2.35 -0.25
C ASP A 142 20.89 1.37 0.00
N SER A 143 20.11 1.58 1.05
CA SER A 143 19.04 0.65 1.46
C SER A 143 17.88 1.37 2.15
N TYR A 144 16.66 0.96 1.79
CA TYR A 144 15.44 1.37 2.46
C TYR A 144 15.25 0.54 3.72
N GLU A 145 15.27 1.20 4.88
CA GLU A 145 14.95 0.57 6.15
C GLU A 145 13.45 0.68 6.46
N SER A 146 12.90 -0.36 7.06
CA SER A 146 11.56 -0.36 7.65
C SER A 146 11.55 -1.22 8.89
N PHE A 147 10.66 -0.93 9.84
CA PHE A 147 10.51 -1.80 11.00
C PHE A 147 9.07 -1.92 11.50
N LEU A 148 8.74 -3.11 12.01
CA LEU A 148 7.44 -3.49 12.57
C LEU A 148 7.61 -3.84 14.06
N ILE A 149 6.97 -3.09 14.94
CA ILE A 149 7.04 -3.32 16.39
C ILE A 149 6.15 -4.51 16.77
N LEU A 150 6.74 -5.49 17.47
CA LEU A 150 6.06 -6.67 17.97
C LEU A 150 5.67 -6.54 19.45
N LYS A 151 6.49 -5.83 20.24
CA LYS A 151 6.32 -5.61 21.68
C LYS A 151 7.04 -4.32 22.11
N GLY A 152 6.54 -3.69 23.16
CA GLY A 152 7.12 -2.49 23.75
C GLY A 152 6.59 -1.20 23.09
N GLU A 153 7.24 -0.10 23.44
CA GLU A 153 6.94 1.22 22.91
C GLU A 153 8.26 1.98 22.71
N CYS A 154 8.40 2.60 21.55
CA CYS A 154 9.52 3.48 21.23
C CYS A 154 9.03 4.79 20.61
N ARG A 155 9.93 5.76 20.58
CA ARG A 155 9.79 6.99 19.83
C ARG A 155 10.82 6.97 18.72
N CYS A 156 10.37 7.20 17.49
CA CYS A 156 11.25 7.36 16.35
C CYS A 156 11.34 8.83 16.00
N THR A 157 12.54 9.28 15.67
CA THR A 157 12.79 10.57 15.05
C THR A 157 13.38 10.31 13.68
N VAL A 158 12.79 10.85 12.62
CA VAL A 158 13.26 10.74 11.23
C VAL A 158 13.29 12.15 10.66
N GLY A 159 14.49 12.67 10.36
CA GLY A 159 14.65 14.08 10.02
C GLY A 159 14.10 14.98 11.15
N ASP A 160 13.11 15.81 10.83
CA ASP A 160 12.44 16.71 11.78
C ASP A 160 11.18 16.10 12.43
N ASP A 161 10.71 14.94 11.93
CA ASP A 161 9.47 14.31 12.39
C ASP A 161 9.72 13.39 13.58
N VAL A 162 8.85 13.51 14.60
CA VAL A 162 8.91 12.71 15.83
C VAL A 162 7.57 12.04 16.09
N PHE A 163 7.56 10.72 16.22
CA PHE A 163 6.35 9.96 16.45
C PHE A 163 6.59 8.72 17.33
N GLY A 164 5.54 8.27 18.00
CA GLY A 164 5.56 7.08 18.85
C GLY A 164 5.10 5.84 18.10
N LEU A 165 5.71 4.70 18.39
CA LEU A 165 5.34 3.39 17.87
C LEU A 165 5.14 2.41 19.02
N THR A 166 3.99 1.73 19.01
CA THR A 166 3.66 0.63 19.91
C THR A 166 3.59 -0.68 19.12
N ALA A 167 3.33 -1.81 19.77
CA ALA A 167 3.05 -3.08 19.08
C ALA A 167 2.03 -2.91 17.92
N GLY A 168 2.39 -3.38 16.73
CA GLY A 168 1.65 -3.18 15.48
C GLY A 168 2.03 -1.91 14.71
N GLY A 169 2.79 -1.00 15.32
CA GLY A 169 3.34 0.17 14.67
C GLY A 169 4.36 -0.22 13.61
N PHE A 170 4.30 0.46 12.46
CA PHE A 170 5.17 0.27 11.32
C PHE A 170 5.66 1.62 10.83
N THR A 171 6.93 1.69 10.41
CA THR A 171 7.49 2.87 9.73
C THR A 171 8.50 2.47 8.67
N GLU A 172 8.71 3.38 7.72
CA GLU A 172 9.73 3.32 6.67
C GLU A 172 10.66 4.51 6.85
N ILE A 173 11.96 4.28 6.70
CA ILE A 173 13.00 5.30 6.78
C ILE A 173 13.43 5.63 5.34
N PRO A 174 13.25 6.88 4.88
CA PRO A 174 13.72 7.29 3.56
C PRO A 174 15.25 7.25 3.45
N LEU A 175 15.74 7.08 2.22
CA LEU A 175 17.17 7.20 1.95
C LEU A 175 17.68 8.60 2.30
N ASN A 176 18.89 8.66 2.83
CA ASN A 176 19.59 9.87 3.24
C ASN A 176 18.89 10.70 4.33
N GLU A 177 17.94 10.10 5.05
CA GLU A 177 17.35 10.71 6.23
C GLU A 177 17.97 10.11 7.49
N ASN A 178 18.44 10.98 8.38
CA ASN A 178 18.97 10.54 9.66
C ASN A 178 17.81 10.14 10.57
N HIS A 179 17.97 9.05 11.30
CA HIS A 179 16.94 8.59 12.22
C HIS A 179 17.51 7.99 13.50
N LYS A 180 16.73 8.07 14.58
CA LYS A 180 17.05 7.47 15.88
C LYS A 180 15.81 6.85 16.51
N VAL A 181 16.03 5.89 17.40
CA VAL A 181 14.96 5.21 18.14
C VAL A 181 15.22 5.28 19.63
N GLU A 182 14.33 5.97 20.35
CA GLU A 182 14.35 6.09 21.81
C GLU A 182 13.37 5.08 22.41
N VAL A 183 13.84 4.23 23.31
CA VAL A 183 13.00 3.22 23.99
C VAL A 183 12.20 3.90 25.10
N ILE A 184 10.87 3.85 25.00
CA ILE A 184 9.95 4.42 26.00
C ILE A 184 9.56 3.35 27.03
N ASN A 185 9.22 2.14 26.56
CA ASN A 185 8.88 1.02 27.42
C ASN A 185 9.66 -0.24 27.00
N ALA A 186 10.72 -0.52 27.75
CA ALA A 186 11.65 -1.60 27.47
C ALA A 186 11.11 -2.99 27.88
N PRO A 187 11.56 -4.07 27.19
CA PRO A 187 12.30 -4.04 25.93
C PRO A 187 11.37 -3.84 24.73
N VAL A 188 11.88 -3.16 23.71
CA VAL A 188 11.21 -3.04 22.40
C VAL A 188 11.69 -4.19 21.53
N MET A 189 10.74 -4.91 20.93
CA MET A 189 11.01 -5.97 19.98
C MET A 189 10.46 -5.58 18.63
N ALA A 190 11.26 -5.68 17.58
CA ALA A 190 10.89 -5.33 16.23
C ALA A 190 11.45 -6.31 15.21
N ILE A 191 10.76 -6.41 14.07
CA ILE A 191 11.35 -6.90 12.82
C ILE A 191 11.87 -5.67 12.09
N VAL A 192 13.17 -5.63 11.84
CA VAL A 192 13.84 -4.62 11.03
C VAL A 192 14.10 -5.21 9.64
N GLN A 193 13.85 -4.45 8.60
CA GLN A 193 13.96 -4.88 7.22
C GLN A 193 14.69 -3.83 6.39
N TYR A 194 15.74 -4.29 5.71
CA TYR A 194 16.51 -3.53 4.74
C TYR A 194 16.21 -4.06 3.34
N VAL A 195 15.85 -3.18 2.42
CA VAL A 195 15.68 -3.49 0.99
C VAL A 195 16.66 -2.66 0.19
N ALA A 196 17.53 -3.30 -0.59
CA ALA A 196 18.50 -2.62 -1.45
C ALA A 196 17.79 -1.64 -2.40
N ALA A 197 18.39 -0.45 -2.55
CA ALA A 197 17.85 0.62 -3.39
C ALA A 197 17.92 0.36 -4.90
#